data_AF-A0A9N9S3G3-F1
#
_entry.id   AF-A0A9N9S3G3-F1
#
_cell.length_a   1.000
_cell.length_b   1.000
_cell.length_c   1.000
_cell.angle_alpha   90.00
_cell.angle_beta   90.00
_cell.angle_gamma   90.00
#
_symmetry.space_group_name_H-M   'P 1'
#
loop_
_entity.id
_entity.type
_entity.pdbx_description
1 polymer ?
#
loop_
_entity_poly.entity_id
_entity_poly.type
_entity_poly.pdbx_seq_one_letter_code
_entity_poly.pdbx_strand_id
1 'polypeptide(L)'
;MPQPIFKKFCCCCDLSTGNTIYAYFQFFVSLISIGIGIMKFMTTKAEQKSDGYFFDVPDELKPLFASGPLFNLSRILIGFISAAIFLIFIEGIKKEEASKMVAYLFFKTINLFFYFIYMLHLASLSYMMLIATTILLIEVYLFFCAYSIYLQFVKPDDGSDSEVDF
;
A
#
# COMPACT_ATOMS: atom_id res chain seq x y z
N MET A 1 -24.80 6.48 -18.51
CA MET A 1 -23.47 6.13 -17.93
C MET A 1 -23.22 6.96 -16.66
N PRO A 2 -23.03 6.38 -15.45
CA PRO A 2 -22.81 7.15 -14.25
C PRO A 2 -21.36 7.63 -14.31
N GLN A 3 -21.23 8.94 -14.26
CA GLN A 3 -20.02 9.63 -14.67
C GLN A 3 -18.93 9.46 -13.60
N PRO A 4 -17.65 9.18 -13.97
CA PRO A 4 -16.57 9.24 -12.99
C PRO A 4 -16.55 10.62 -12.32
N ILE A 5 -16.29 10.66 -11.02
CA ILE A 5 -16.25 11.89 -10.21
C ILE A 5 -15.27 12.93 -10.82
N PHE A 6 -14.26 12.47 -11.58
CA PHE A 6 -13.33 13.29 -12.35
C PHE A 6 -13.52 13.08 -13.85
N LYS A 7 -14.49 13.76 -14.47
CA LYS A 7 -14.83 13.55 -15.89
C LYS A 7 -14.05 14.35 -16.94
N LYS A 8 -13.04 15.17 -16.58
CA LYS A 8 -12.52 16.18 -17.52
C LYS A 8 -11.03 16.22 -17.83
N PHE A 9 -10.17 15.37 -17.25
CA PHE A 9 -8.72 15.60 -17.40
C PHE A 9 -7.87 14.58 -18.16
N CYS A 10 -8.36 13.42 -18.59
CA CYS A 10 -7.58 12.56 -19.50
C CYS A 10 -8.47 11.58 -20.28
N CYS A 11 -8.72 11.87 -21.56
CA CYS A 11 -9.58 11.10 -22.46
C CYS A 11 -8.94 9.81 -23.03
N CYS A 12 -7.77 9.38 -22.55
CA CYS A 12 -6.99 8.31 -23.21
C CYS A 12 -6.58 7.13 -22.32
N CYS A 13 -6.82 7.18 -21.01
CA CYS A 13 -6.54 6.05 -20.13
C CYS A 13 -7.74 5.80 -19.22
N ASP A 14 -8.34 4.62 -19.35
CA ASP A 14 -9.35 4.15 -18.41
C ASP A 14 -8.76 4.15 -16.99
N LEU A 15 -9.53 4.68 -16.03
CA LEU A 15 -9.19 4.73 -14.61
C LEU A 15 -8.84 3.32 -14.08
N SER A 16 -9.50 2.30 -14.61
CA SER A 16 -9.21 0.88 -14.34
C SER A 16 -7.79 0.49 -14.73
N THR A 17 -7.32 0.94 -15.90
CA THR A 17 -5.98 0.63 -16.40
C THR A 17 -4.91 1.33 -15.57
N GLY A 18 -5.10 2.62 -15.23
CA GLY A 18 -4.17 3.36 -14.39
C GLY A 18 -4.00 2.74 -13.00
N ASN A 19 -5.10 2.38 -12.35
CA ASN A 19 -5.07 1.71 -11.05
C ASN A 19 -4.46 0.30 -11.12
N THR A 20 -4.69 -0.43 -12.21
CA THR A 20 -4.07 -1.75 -12.41
C THR A 20 -2.56 -1.65 -12.57
N ILE A 21 -2.06 -0.69 -13.37
CA ILE A 21 -0.62 -0.43 -13.52
C ILE A 21 0.00 -0.06 -12.16
N TYR A 22 -0.64 0.83 -11.42
CA TYR A 22 -0.20 1.21 -10.08
C TYR A 22 -0.14 0.01 -9.12
N ALA A 23 -1.16 -0.85 -9.15
CA ALA A 23 -1.21 -2.04 -8.31
C ALA A 23 -0.09 -3.03 -8.64
N TYR A 24 0.21 -3.23 -9.94
CA TYR A 24 1.35 -4.05 -10.36
C TYR A 24 2.68 -3.44 -9.89
N PHE A 25 2.85 -2.13 -10.06
CA PHE A 25 4.04 -1.44 -9.57
C PHE A 25 4.22 -1.63 -8.05
N GLN A 26 3.16 -1.41 -7.27
CA GLN A 26 3.21 -1.61 -5.82
C GLN A 26 3.45 -3.06 -5.41
N PHE A 27 2.88 -4.02 -6.14
CA PHE A 27 3.17 -5.43 -5.94
C PHE A 27 4.68 -5.73 -6.12
N PHE A 28 5.31 -5.21 -7.18
CA PHE A 28 6.75 -5.37 -7.39
C PHE A 28 7.58 -4.67 -6.31
N VAL A 29 7.20 -3.47 -5.89
CA VAL A 29 7.86 -2.77 -4.77
C VAL A 29 7.80 -3.60 -3.49
N SER A 30 6.65 -4.23 -3.20
CA SER A 30 6.50 -5.13 -2.05
C SER A 30 7.40 -6.35 -2.15
N LEU A 31 7.53 -6.98 -3.34
CA LEU A 31 8.48 -8.10 -3.54
C LEU A 31 9.93 -7.68 -3.32
N ILE A 32 10.33 -6.50 -3.80
CA ILE A 32 11.68 -5.95 -3.56
C ILE A 32 11.89 -5.71 -2.06
N SER A 33 10.90 -5.15 -1.37
CA SER A 33 10.96 -4.91 0.08
C SER A 33 11.11 -6.21 0.87
N ILE A 34 10.41 -7.27 0.47
CA ILE A 34 10.57 -8.63 1.03
C ILE A 34 12.00 -9.12 0.80
N GLY A 35 12.52 -9.01 -0.42
CA GLY A 35 13.88 -9.43 -0.76
C GLY A 35 14.94 -8.72 0.09
N ILE A 36 14.83 -7.39 0.25
CA ILE A 36 15.71 -6.60 1.14
C ILE A 36 15.56 -7.06 2.59
N GLY A 37 14.33 -7.30 3.05
CA GLY A 37 14.06 -7.80 4.40
C GLY A 37 14.72 -9.16 4.67
N ILE A 38 14.61 -10.09 3.72
CA ILE A 38 15.23 -11.42 3.80
C ILE A 38 16.76 -11.30 3.81
N MET A 39 17.34 -10.50 2.91
CA MET A 39 18.79 -10.28 2.89
C MET A 39 19.30 -9.74 4.22
N LYS A 40 18.65 -8.70 4.77
CA LYS A 40 18.99 -8.13 6.08
C LYS A 40 18.82 -9.13 7.21
N PHE A 41 17.76 -9.94 7.19
CA PHE A 41 17.54 -10.97 8.19
C PHE A 41 18.64 -12.05 8.16
N MET A 42 19.06 -12.46 6.97
CA MET A 42 20.12 -13.45 6.79
C MET A 42 21.49 -12.90 7.20
N THR A 43 21.82 -11.64 6.87
CA THR A 43 23.08 -11.02 7.28
C THR A 43 23.13 -10.84 8.79
N THR A 44 22.07 -10.33 9.43
CA THR A 44 22.02 -10.20 10.90
C THR A 44 22.16 -11.56 11.60
N LYS A 45 21.56 -12.63 11.04
CA LYS A 45 21.75 -13.99 11.58
C LYS A 45 23.14 -14.55 11.34
N ALA A 46 23.78 -14.22 10.22
CA ALA A 46 25.14 -14.65 9.91
C ALA A 46 26.16 -13.96 10.83
N GLU A 47 25.98 -12.67 11.10
CA GLU A 47 26.76 -11.90 12.07
C GLU A 47 26.61 -12.51 13.48
N GLN A 48 25.38 -12.80 13.92
CA GLN A 48 25.14 -13.49 15.20
C GLN A 48 25.74 -14.90 15.31
N LYS A 49 26.00 -15.58 14.18
CA LYS A 49 26.67 -16.89 14.15
C LYS A 49 28.19 -16.80 14.02
N SER A 50 28.69 -15.72 13.44
CA SER A 50 30.13 -15.44 13.30
C SER A 50 30.72 -14.90 14.61
N ASP A 51 29.91 -14.22 15.41
CA ASP A 51 30.26 -13.76 16.76
C ASP A 51 30.15 -14.90 17.79
N GLY A 52 31.00 -15.92 17.61
CA GLY A 52 31.56 -16.68 18.74
C GLY A 52 32.57 -15.85 19.57
N TYR A 53 32.81 -14.59 19.17
CA TYR A 53 33.52 -13.60 19.93
C TYR A 53 32.51 -12.69 20.61
N PHE A 54 32.42 -12.82 21.93
CA PHE A 54 31.75 -11.86 22.80
C PHE A 54 32.41 -10.49 22.60
N PHE A 55 31.84 -9.65 21.73
CA PHE A 55 31.87 -8.23 22.03
C PHE A 55 31.05 -8.06 23.30
N ASP A 56 31.64 -7.53 24.36
CA ASP A 56 30.92 -7.02 25.52
C ASP A 56 30.04 -5.85 25.04
N VAL A 57 28.90 -6.19 24.44
CA VAL A 57 27.86 -5.23 24.09
C VAL A 57 27.33 -4.72 25.42
N PRO A 58 27.39 -3.40 25.69
CA PRO A 58 26.85 -2.82 26.91
C PRO A 58 25.42 -3.32 27.13
N ASP A 59 25.06 -3.66 28.37
CA ASP A 59 23.74 -4.25 28.68
C ASP A 59 22.56 -3.39 28.17
N GLU A 60 22.79 -2.09 28.00
CA GLU A 60 21.85 -1.10 27.47
C GLU A 60 21.56 -1.27 25.96
N LEU A 61 22.48 -1.84 25.18
CA LEU A 61 22.37 -2.04 23.73
C LEU A 61 21.89 -3.45 23.35
N LYS A 62 22.00 -4.44 24.25
CA LYS A 62 21.48 -5.81 24.07
C LYS A 62 20.03 -5.88 23.56
N PRO A 63 19.04 -5.11 24.08
CA PRO A 63 17.68 -5.16 23.55
C PRO A 63 17.58 -4.66 22.10
N LEU A 64 18.43 -3.71 21.69
CA LEU A 64 18.46 -3.20 20.32
C LEU A 64 18.96 -4.28 19.34
N PHE A 65 20.02 -5.00 19.69
CA PHE A 65 20.55 -6.13 18.92
C PHE A 65 19.63 -7.36 18.91
N ALA A 66 18.90 -7.60 20.01
CA ALA A 66 17.89 -8.65 20.09
C ALA A 66 16.62 -8.33 19.25
N SER A 67 16.28 -7.04 19.11
CA SER A 67 15.10 -6.58 18.37
C SER A 67 15.31 -6.49 16.85
N GLY A 68 16.55 -6.42 16.36
CA GLY A 68 16.87 -6.32 14.93
C GLY A 68 16.28 -7.44 14.06
N PRO A 69 16.46 -8.73 14.44
CA PRO A 69 15.85 -9.85 13.71
C PRO A 69 14.32 -9.82 13.72
N LEU A 70 13.70 -9.42 14.82
CA LEU A 70 12.24 -9.29 14.95
C LEU A 70 11.68 -8.16 14.10
N PHE A 71 12.38 -7.03 14.03
CA PHE A 71 12.04 -5.91 13.16
C PHE A 71 12.17 -6.26 11.66
N ASN A 72 13.22 -6.99 11.29
CA ASN A 72 13.36 -7.47 9.91
C ASN A 72 12.28 -8.51 9.55
N LEU A 73 11.91 -9.38 10.50
CA LEU A 73 10.82 -10.34 10.31
C LEU A 73 9.46 -9.64 10.14
N SER A 74 9.16 -8.63 10.97
CA SER A 74 7.92 -7.86 10.84
C SER A 74 7.85 -7.12 9.49
N ARG A 75 8.97 -6.59 9.00
CA ARG A 75 9.07 -5.98 7.67
C ARG A 75 8.75 -6.98 6.55
N ILE A 76 9.27 -8.21 6.65
CA ILE A 76 8.96 -9.28 5.68
C ILE A 76 7.47 -9.59 5.69
N LEU A 77 6.86 -9.76 6.87
CA LEU A 77 5.43 -10.05 7.01
C LEU A 77 4.56 -8.95 6.44
N ILE A 78 4.87 -7.68 6.73
CA ILE A 78 4.17 -6.53 6.17
C ILE A 78 4.29 -6.50 4.64
N GLY A 79 5.48 -6.83 4.11
CA GLY A 79 5.69 -6.95 2.67
C GLY A 79 4.78 -8.00 2.01
N PHE A 80 4.67 -9.20 2.61
CA PHE A 80 3.79 -10.25 2.12
C PHE A 80 2.31 -9.85 2.18
N ILE A 81 1.88 -9.25 3.30
CA ILE A 81 0.50 -8.76 3.46
C ILE A 81 0.20 -7.71 2.40
N SER A 82 1.11 -6.76 2.18
CA SER A 82 0.96 -5.72 1.16
C SER A 82 0.86 -6.32 -0.24
N ALA A 83 1.74 -7.26 -0.60
CA ALA A 83 1.69 -7.94 -1.89
C ALA A 83 0.35 -8.67 -2.11
N ALA A 84 -0.15 -9.37 -1.07
CA ALA A 84 -1.45 -10.05 -1.12
C ALA A 84 -2.62 -9.06 -1.33
N ILE A 85 -2.62 -7.92 -0.63
CA ILE A 85 -3.66 -6.89 -0.78
C ILE A 85 -3.69 -6.34 -2.21
N PHE A 86 -2.54 -6.07 -2.82
CA PHE A 86 -2.48 -5.59 -4.21
C PHE A 86 -2.89 -6.66 -5.22
N LEU A 87 -2.59 -7.94 -4.96
CA LEU A 87 -3.11 -9.04 -5.79
C LEU A 87 -4.64 -9.15 -5.69
N ILE A 88 -5.22 -9.03 -4.49
CA ILE A 88 -6.67 -9.00 -4.30
C ILE A 88 -7.31 -7.87 -5.10
N PHE A 89 -6.68 -6.69 -5.12
CA PHE A 89 -7.15 -5.56 -5.90
C PHE A 89 -7.08 -5.80 -7.42
N ILE A 90 -5.95 -6.34 -7.91
CA ILE A 90 -5.80 -6.71 -9.33
C ILE A 90 -6.86 -7.74 -9.74
N GLU A 91 -7.08 -8.77 -8.92
CA GLU A 91 -8.15 -9.75 -9.17
C GLU A 91 -9.54 -9.12 -9.11
N GLY A 92 -9.78 -8.22 -8.15
CA GLY A 92 -11.04 -7.52 -7.99
C GLY A 92 -11.40 -6.68 -9.21
N ILE A 93 -10.42 -5.99 -9.81
CA ILE A 93 -10.61 -5.27 -11.07
C ILE A 93 -10.85 -6.24 -12.22
N LYS A 94 -10.00 -7.28 -12.38
CA LYS A 94 -10.08 -8.20 -13.53
C LYS A 94 -11.34 -9.04 -13.59
N LYS A 95 -11.86 -9.44 -12.42
CA LYS A 95 -13.07 -10.26 -12.30
C LYS A 95 -14.32 -9.43 -12.00
N GLU A 96 -14.17 -8.10 -11.93
CA GLU A 96 -15.24 -7.15 -11.57
C GLU A 96 -15.95 -7.55 -10.25
N GLU A 97 -15.19 -8.12 -9.32
CA GLU A 97 -15.71 -8.64 -8.05
C GLU A 97 -15.73 -7.53 -6.99
N ALA A 98 -16.93 -7.00 -6.71
CA ALA A 98 -17.13 -5.96 -5.70
C ALA A 98 -16.62 -6.37 -4.31
N SER A 99 -16.74 -7.64 -3.91
CA SER A 99 -16.29 -8.15 -2.61
C SER A 99 -14.78 -7.99 -2.41
N LYS A 100 -13.97 -8.26 -3.44
CA LYS A 100 -12.51 -8.07 -3.42
C LYS A 100 -12.13 -6.60 -3.37
N MET A 101 -12.88 -5.75 -4.08
CA MET A 101 -12.68 -4.31 -4.04
C MET A 101 -12.99 -3.72 -2.65
N VAL A 102 -14.05 -4.21 -1.97
CA VAL A 102 -14.35 -3.82 -0.58
C VAL A 102 -13.23 -4.25 0.36
N ALA A 103 -12.73 -5.49 0.23
CA ALA A 103 -11.61 -5.96 1.05
C ALA A 103 -10.37 -5.06 0.86
N TYR A 104 -10.01 -4.74 -0.39
CA TYR A 104 -8.92 -3.81 -0.67
C TYR A 104 -9.14 -2.43 -0.03
N LEU A 105 -10.32 -1.83 -0.21
CA LEU A 105 -10.65 -0.51 0.33
C LEU A 105 -10.59 -0.51 1.87
N PHE A 106 -11.06 -1.58 2.51
CA PHE A 106 -10.97 -1.74 3.96
C PHE A 106 -9.51 -1.76 4.44
N PHE A 107 -8.65 -2.60 3.83
CA PHE A 107 -7.23 -2.63 4.18
C PHE A 107 -6.51 -1.31 3.87
N LYS A 108 -6.87 -0.64 2.76
CA LYS A 108 -6.29 0.64 2.38
C LYS A 108 -6.65 1.74 3.39
N THR A 109 -7.87 1.71 3.94
CA THR A 109 -8.33 2.62 4.99
C THR A 109 -7.50 2.46 6.27
N ILE A 110 -7.27 1.22 6.70
CA ILE A 110 -6.40 0.92 7.85
C ILE A 110 -4.98 1.45 7.61
N ASN A 111 -4.43 1.22 6.42
CA ASN A 111 -3.08 1.68 6.07
C ASN A 111 -3.00 3.23 6.09
N LEU A 112 -3.98 3.93 5.51
CA LEU A 112 -4.06 5.40 5.55
C LEU A 112 -4.11 5.93 7.00
N PHE A 113 -4.85 5.25 7.88
CA PHE A 113 -4.91 5.63 9.30
C PHE A 113 -3.54 5.49 9.99
N PHE A 114 -2.80 4.41 9.73
CA PHE A 114 -1.44 4.26 10.25
C PHE A 114 -0.47 5.31 9.68
N TYR A 115 -0.58 5.64 8.39
CA TYR A 115 0.21 6.72 7.78
C TYR A 115 -0.08 8.07 8.45
N PHE A 116 -1.34 8.35 8.78
CA PHE A 116 -1.72 9.56 9.50
C PHE A 116 -1.10 9.61 10.91
N ILE A 117 -1.14 8.51 11.66
CA ILE A 117 -0.48 8.43 13.00
C ILE A 117 1.03 8.63 12.86
N TYR A 118 1.65 8.03 11.85
CA TYR A 118 3.08 8.16 11.59
C TYR A 118 3.47 9.60 11.23
N MET A 119 2.65 10.28 10.45
CA MET A 119 2.81 11.71 10.15
C MET A 119 2.77 12.58 11.40
N LEU A 120 1.87 12.30 12.35
CA LEU A 120 1.84 13.03 13.63
C LEU A 120 3.15 12.87 14.41
N HIS A 121 3.79 11.70 14.35
CA HIS A 121 5.09 11.46 14.99
C HIS A 121 6.23 12.18 14.27
N LEU A 122 6.16 12.32 12.94
CA LEU A 122 7.14 13.03 12.14
C LEU A 122 6.94 14.56 12.12
N ALA A 123 5.91 15.08 12.79
CA ALA A 123 5.58 16.50 12.75
C ALA A 123 6.69 17.42 13.31
N SER A 124 7.64 16.87 14.07
CA SER A 124 8.83 17.57 14.57
C SER A 124 9.94 17.75 13.52
N LEU A 125 9.85 17.09 12.35
CA LEU A 125 10.87 17.12 11.29
C LEU A 125 10.31 17.74 9.99
N SER A 126 10.57 19.03 9.78
CA SER A 126 9.92 19.87 8.75
C SER A 126 10.01 19.33 7.31
N TYR A 127 11.17 18.82 6.87
CA TYR A 127 11.32 18.31 5.50
C TYR A 127 10.65 16.93 5.30
N MET A 128 10.69 16.08 6.33
CA MET A 128 10.06 14.75 6.30
C MET A 128 8.53 14.86 6.29
N MET A 129 7.99 15.88 6.98
CA MET A 129 6.56 16.19 6.97
C MET A 129 6.06 16.53 5.56
N LEU A 130 6.80 17.32 4.78
CA LEU A 130 6.40 17.68 3.41
C LEU A 130 6.33 16.44 2.51
N ILE A 131 7.38 15.61 2.51
CA ILE A 131 7.43 14.37 1.73
C ILE A 131 6.29 13.43 2.12
N ALA A 132 6.10 13.21 3.42
CA ALA A 132 5.07 12.32 3.93
C ALA A 132 3.64 12.85 3.62
N THR A 133 3.44 14.17 3.63
CA THR A 133 2.16 14.80 3.24
C THR A 133 1.87 14.57 1.76
N THR A 134 2.86 14.77 0.88
CA THR A 134 2.69 14.53 -0.56
C THR A 134 2.34 13.06 -0.83
N ILE A 135 3.02 12.12 -0.18
CA ILE A 135 2.72 10.69 -0.30
C ILE A 135 1.29 10.40 0.17
N LEU A 136 0.88 10.95 1.32
CA LEU A 136 -0.48 10.77 1.85
C LEU A 136 -1.55 11.27 0.87
N LEU A 137 -1.34 12.45 0.25
CA LEU A 137 -2.26 13.01 -0.73
C LEU A 137 -2.39 12.11 -1.98
N ILE A 138 -1.28 11.56 -2.47
CA ILE A 138 -1.29 10.60 -3.58
C ILE A 138 -2.07 9.34 -3.20
N GLU A 139 -1.85 8.82 -1.99
CA GLU A 139 -2.53 7.61 -1.51
C GLU A 139 -4.04 7.81 -1.30
N VAL A 140 -4.45 8.99 -0.81
CA VAL A 140 -5.86 9.37 -0.70
C VAL A 140 -6.49 9.52 -2.09
N TYR A 141 -5.79 10.14 -3.04
CA TYR A 141 -6.29 10.23 -4.43
C TYR A 141 -6.53 8.84 -5.03
N LEU A 142 -5.58 7.92 -4.88
CA LEU A 142 -5.71 6.55 -5.37
C LEU A 142 -6.81 5.77 -4.66
N PHE A 143 -7.03 6.02 -3.38
CA PHE A 143 -8.17 5.48 -2.64
C PHE A 143 -9.51 5.90 -3.27
N PHE A 144 -9.68 7.20 -3.57
CA PHE A 144 -10.88 7.69 -4.25
C PHE A 144 -11.04 7.12 -5.67
N CYS A 145 -9.94 6.90 -6.39
CA CYS A 145 -9.97 6.25 -7.70
C CYS A 145 -10.45 4.79 -7.59
N ALA A 146 -9.92 4.02 -6.64
CA ALA A 146 -10.35 2.65 -6.38
C ALA A 146 -11.82 2.59 -5.92
N TYR A 147 -12.26 3.54 -5.09
CA TYR A 147 -13.65 3.66 -4.66
C TYR A 147 -14.59 3.97 -5.83
N SER A 148 -14.15 4.81 -6.77
CA SER A 148 -14.91 5.11 -7.98
C SER A 148 -15.13 3.87 -8.86
N ILE A 149 -14.11 3.02 -9.01
CA ILE A 149 -14.23 1.73 -9.70
C ILE A 149 -15.21 0.81 -8.97
N TYR A 150 -15.11 0.71 -7.63
CA TYR A 150 -16.04 -0.07 -6.83
C TYR A 150 -17.51 0.36 -7.05
N LEU A 151 -17.79 1.66 -7.12
CA LEU A 151 -19.13 2.17 -7.39
C LEU A 151 -19.66 1.75 -8.76
N GLN A 152 -18.79 1.67 -9.78
CA GLN A 152 -19.17 1.18 -11.12
C GLN A 152 -19.58 -0.30 -11.11
N PHE A 153 -18.99 -1.11 -10.23
CA PHE A 153 -19.34 -2.54 -10.10
C PHE A 153 -20.64 -2.76 -9.30
N VAL A 154 -20.93 -1.92 -8.31
CA VAL A 154 -22.13 -2.07 -7.45
C VAL A 154 -23.37 -1.44 -8.06
N LYS A 155 -23.21 -0.37 -8.85
CA LYS A 155 -24.27 0.28 -9.61
C LYS A 155 -23.92 0.23 -11.09
N PRO A 156 -24.04 -0.94 -11.74
CA PRO A 156 -24.06 -0.95 -13.20
C PRO A 156 -25.22 -0.05 -13.60
N ASP A 157 -25.00 0.93 -14.48
CA ASP A 157 -26.09 1.75 -14.98
C ASP A 157 -27.10 0.82 -15.68
N ASP A 158 -28.26 0.67 -15.07
CA ASP A 158 -29.44 0.21 -15.78
C ASP A 158 -29.72 1.31 -16.81
N GLY A 159 -29.49 1.01 -18.09
CA GLY A 159 -29.63 1.91 -19.23
C GLY A 159 -31.05 2.46 -19.44
N SER A 160 -31.55 3.21 -18.46
CA SER A 160 -32.69 4.10 -18.55
C SER A 160 -32.15 5.52 -18.75
N ASP A 161 -31.43 5.70 -19.87
CA ASP A 161 -31.38 7.00 -20.53
C ASP A 161 -32.84 7.29 -20.97
N SER A 162 -33.57 7.95 -20.08
CA SER A 162 -34.74 8.71 -20.48
C SER A 162 -34.23 9.79 -21.41
N GLU A 163 -34.67 9.71 -22.67
CA GLU A 163 -34.60 10.81 -23.63
C GLU A 163 -34.97 12.11 -22.91
N VAL A 164 -33.97 12.97 -22.72
CA VAL A 164 -34.23 14.39 -22.51
C VAL A 164 -33.71 15.06 -23.78
N ASP A 165 -34.64 15.18 -24.72
CA ASP A 165 -34.54 16.09 -25.85
C ASP A 165 -34.18 17.49 -25.34
N PHE A 166 -33.08 18.04 -25.86
CA PHE A 166 -32.80 19.47 -25.88
C PHE A 166 -32.48 19.89 -27.31
#